data_AF-A0A1Y1JIG0-F1
#
_entry.id   AF-A0A1Y1JIG0-F1
#
_cell.length_a   1.000
_cell.length_b   1.000
_cell.length_c   1.000
_cell.angle_alpha   90.00
_cell.angle_beta   90.00
_cell.angle_gamma   90.00
#
_symmetry.space_group_name_H-M   'P 1'
#
loop_
_entity.id
_entity.type
_entity.pdbx_description
1 polymer ?
#
loop_
_entity_poly.entity_id
_entity_poly.type
_entity_poly.pdbx_seq_one_letter_code
_entity_poly.pdbx_strand_id
1 'polypeptide(L)'
;MTSVKHPKISVLGAGDIGCTLAHMICEKNLGDVVLHDFRKDLPKGRALDILHTRPLNRSRINILGTNEITDIKDSLVVVVTIEVSEREFAEFDEEDIEKQVYTSNVKLLKEISKSIKKHCPQAFVVVTTNPVDCMAKVLQEHANIPSHKICGMAGVLHSARLRHNLAEKLRVNPGDVQGFVIGAHGDKMVPLPRYCCVNGIPLHDFTKKGAITEKEINQIVEKTKNTGLELLELLPEGSVCFAPSLAIVEIIEAYLKDLKRVLVCSVPLNGQYGHKGVFAGVPCVIGGKGIEKIIELDLNTQEKELFDDSLKHISYLFENYKHEAVIEDEAKPN
;
A
#
# COMPACT_ATOMS: atom_id res chain seq x y z
N MET A 1 12.66 17.53 32.61
CA MET A 1 11.78 16.52 31.99
C MET A 1 12.46 16.05 30.72
N THR A 2 12.92 14.80 30.66
CA THR A 2 13.44 14.21 29.43
C THR A 2 12.32 14.20 28.40
N SER A 3 12.44 14.95 27.30
CA SER A 3 11.42 14.95 26.25
C SER A 3 11.32 13.53 25.68
N VAL A 4 10.16 12.90 25.82
CA VAL A 4 9.88 11.64 25.13
C VAL A 4 9.98 11.94 23.63
N LYS A 5 10.99 11.38 22.97
CA LYS A 5 11.16 11.53 21.52
C LYS A 5 10.15 10.61 20.84
N HIS A 6 9.16 11.18 20.15
CA HIS A 6 8.21 10.39 19.38
C HIS A 6 8.92 9.68 18.21
N PRO A 7 8.41 8.52 17.75
CA PRO A 7 8.81 7.93 16.48
C PRO A 7 8.69 8.97 15.36
N LYS A 8 9.67 9.00 14.45
CA LYS A 8 9.62 9.88 13.28
C LYS A 8 9.12 9.10 12.06
N ILE A 9 8.06 9.59 11.44
CA ILE A 9 7.41 9.00 10.27
C ILE A 9 7.50 10.01 9.12
N SER A 10 8.16 9.66 8.03
CA SER A 10 8.16 10.50 6.83
C SER A 10 7.09 10.04 5.85
N VAL A 11 6.23 10.95 5.44
CA VAL A 11 5.24 10.76 4.38
C VAL A 11 5.72 11.56 3.16
N LEU A 12 6.20 10.85 2.15
CA LEU A 12 6.62 11.41 0.89
C LEU A 12 5.39 11.48 -0.03
N GLY A 13 4.86 12.69 -0.20
CA GLY A 13 3.66 13.02 -0.94
C GLY A 13 2.64 13.73 -0.04
N ALA A 14 2.28 14.97 -0.39
CA ALA A 14 1.24 15.76 0.29
C ALA A 14 -0.05 15.84 -0.55
N GLY A 15 -0.34 14.79 -1.33
CA GLY A 15 -1.66 14.55 -1.92
C GLY A 15 -2.68 14.05 -0.86
N ASP A 16 -3.87 13.62 -1.29
CA ASP A 16 -4.94 13.30 -0.35
C ASP A 16 -4.62 12.09 0.54
N ILE A 17 -3.98 11.04 0.01
CA ILE A 17 -3.50 9.90 0.82
C ILE A 17 -2.51 10.40 1.87
N GLY A 18 -1.49 11.16 1.47
CA GLY A 18 -0.47 11.62 2.39
C GLY A 18 -1.01 12.56 3.48
N CYS A 19 -1.92 13.46 3.13
CA CYS A 19 -2.58 14.35 4.10
C CYS A 19 -3.50 13.59 5.05
N THR A 20 -4.32 12.67 4.51
CA THR A 20 -5.23 11.85 5.31
C THR A 20 -4.45 10.95 6.27
N LEU A 21 -3.36 10.34 5.79
CA LEU A 21 -2.44 9.55 6.60
C LEU A 21 -1.79 10.39 7.71
N ALA A 22 -1.25 11.57 7.40
CA ALA A 22 -0.66 12.46 8.40
C ALA A 22 -1.67 12.88 9.47
N HIS A 23 -2.92 13.14 9.08
CA HIS A 23 -4.01 13.41 10.00
C HIS A 23 -4.30 12.20 10.91
N MET A 24 -4.47 11.00 10.36
CA MET A 24 -4.75 9.80 11.15
C MET A 24 -3.59 9.42 12.08
N ILE A 25 -2.33 9.63 11.66
CA ILE A 25 -1.15 9.48 12.53
C ILE A 25 -1.21 10.43 13.72
N CYS A 26 -1.60 11.68 13.48
CA CYS A 26 -1.78 12.70 14.52
C CYS A 26 -2.90 12.31 15.50
N GLU A 27 -4.06 11.90 15.01
CA GLU A 27 -5.21 11.46 15.83
C GLU A 27 -4.87 10.25 16.70
N LYS A 28 -4.16 9.26 16.14
CA LYS A 28 -3.73 8.06 16.86
C LYS A 28 -2.47 8.24 17.71
N ASN A 29 -1.88 9.43 17.70
CA ASN A 29 -0.64 9.75 18.41
C ASN A 29 0.51 8.75 18.12
N LEU A 30 0.70 8.36 16.86
CA LEU A 30 1.67 7.30 16.50
C LEU A 30 3.12 7.79 16.42
N GLY A 31 3.34 9.05 16.02
CA GLY A 31 4.69 9.59 15.85
C GLY A 31 4.70 10.97 15.18
N ASP A 32 5.79 11.72 15.36
CA ASP A 32 6.01 12.98 14.66
C ASP A 32 6.14 12.73 13.15
N VAL A 33 5.52 13.58 12.34
CA VAL A 33 5.42 13.41 10.89
C VAL A 33 6.30 14.43 10.17
N VAL A 34 7.01 13.98 9.14
CA VAL A 34 7.55 14.86 8.09
C VAL A 34 6.70 14.64 6.84
N LEU A 35 5.89 15.64 6.48
CA LEU A 35 5.07 15.63 5.28
C LEU A 35 5.85 16.36 4.18
N HIS A 36 6.38 15.61 3.22
CA HIS A 36 7.20 16.13 2.14
C HIS A 36 6.44 16.14 0.82
N ASP A 37 6.63 17.17 0.00
CA ASP A 37 6.16 17.19 -1.40
C ASP A 37 7.07 18.11 -2.23
N PHE A 38 7.15 17.91 -3.54
CA PHE A 38 7.93 18.78 -4.42
C PHE A 38 7.20 20.09 -4.74
N ARG A 39 5.86 20.10 -4.62
CA ARG A 39 5.05 21.31 -4.83
C ARG A 39 5.30 22.29 -3.70
N LYS A 40 5.87 23.45 -4.06
CA LYS A 40 6.25 24.50 -3.11
C LYS A 40 5.07 24.90 -2.21
N ASP A 41 5.35 25.02 -0.91
CA ASP A 41 4.44 25.48 0.15
C ASP A 41 3.18 24.61 0.41
N LEU A 42 2.77 23.75 -0.51
CA LEU A 42 1.69 22.78 -0.31
C LEU A 42 1.86 21.95 0.98
N PRO A 43 3.00 21.25 1.23
CA PRO A 43 3.13 20.43 2.42
C PRO A 43 3.10 21.26 3.70
N LYS A 44 3.62 22.50 3.67
CA LYS A 44 3.55 23.44 4.81
C LYS A 44 2.12 23.83 5.13
N GLY A 45 1.33 24.20 4.10
CA GLY A 45 -0.07 24.54 4.26
C GLY A 45 -0.88 23.37 4.83
N ARG A 46 -0.71 22.17 4.26
CA ARG A 46 -1.36 20.94 4.73
C ARG A 46 -0.96 20.59 6.16
N ALA A 47 0.33 20.67 6.49
CA ALA A 47 0.80 20.42 7.84
C ALA A 47 0.21 21.42 8.86
N LEU A 48 0.18 22.72 8.53
CA LEU A 48 -0.39 23.74 9.40
C LEU A 48 -1.88 23.49 9.67
N ASP A 49 -2.64 23.15 8.63
CA ASP A 49 -4.06 22.81 8.75
C ASP A 49 -4.28 21.61 9.67
N ILE A 50 -3.56 20.50 9.44
CA ILE A 50 -3.64 19.30 10.30
C ILE A 50 -3.21 19.62 11.74
N LEU A 51 -2.19 20.47 11.93
CA LEU A 51 -1.74 20.86 13.27
C LEU A 51 -2.81 21.62 14.06
N HIS A 52 -3.75 22.31 13.41
CA HIS A 52 -4.89 22.95 14.08
C HIS A 52 -5.89 21.95 14.66
N THR A 53 -5.85 20.66 14.29
CA THR A 53 -6.68 19.63 14.93
C THR A 53 -6.15 19.22 16.31
N ARG A 54 -4.87 19.50 16.61
CA ARG A 54 -4.19 19.07 17.86
C ARG A 54 -4.87 19.51 19.15
N PRO A 55 -5.33 20.76 19.30
CA PRO A 55 -6.04 21.17 20.52
C PRO A 55 -7.37 20.43 20.70
N LEU A 56 -7.99 20.01 19.60
CA LEU A 56 -9.29 19.32 19.59
C LEU A 56 -9.16 17.84 19.92
N ASN A 57 -8.19 17.14 19.30
CA ASN A 57 -7.93 15.72 19.55
C ASN A 57 -6.91 15.47 20.67
N ARG A 58 -6.41 16.54 21.32
CA ARG A 58 -5.41 16.52 22.41
C ARG A 58 -4.09 15.82 22.01
N SER A 59 -3.74 15.89 20.72
CA SER A 59 -2.52 15.28 20.19
C SER A 59 -1.26 16.11 20.47
N ARG A 60 -0.18 15.42 20.83
CA ARG A 60 1.16 16.02 21.04
C ARG A 60 2.09 15.85 19.84
N ILE A 61 1.61 15.23 18.78
CA ILE A 61 2.37 14.96 17.57
C ILE A 61 2.68 16.26 16.81
N ASN A 62 3.92 16.42 16.38
CA ASN A 62 4.32 17.49 15.47
C ASN A 62 4.28 17.00 14.02
N ILE A 63 3.97 17.91 13.10
CA ILE A 63 3.99 17.67 11.66
C ILE A 63 4.81 18.77 11.03
N LEU A 64 5.95 18.40 10.42
CA LEU A 64 6.76 19.30 9.63
C LEU A 64 6.34 19.15 8.16
N GLY A 65 5.69 20.15 7.61
CA GLY A 65 5.48 20.28 6.17
C GLY A 65 6.74 20.85 5.51
N THR A 66 7.31 20.18 4.52
CA THR A 66 8.60 20.56 3.93
C THR A 66 8.71 20.23 2.45
N ASN A 67 9.54 20.99 1.74
CA ASN A 67 9.99 20.68 0.39
C ASN A 67 11.43 20.14 0.39
N GLU A 68 12.08 20.07 1.57
CA GLU A 68 13.47 19.65 1.73
C GLU A 68 13.53 18.16 2.03
N ILE A 69 13.95 17.35 1.05
CA ILE A 69 14.01 15.90 1.22
C ILE A 69 14.96 15.45 2.33
N THR A 70 15.93 16.29 2.71
CA THR A 70 16.87 15.98 3.81
C THR A 70 16.20 15.89 5.18
N ASP A 71 14.99 16.47 5.33
CA ASP A 71 14.20 16.40 6.55
C ASP A 71 13.71 14.99 6.88
N ILE A 72 13.80 14.02 5.96
CA ILE A 72 13.48 12.60 6.26
C ILE A 72 14.53 11.89 7.13
N LYS A 73 15.62 12.57 7.45
CA LYS A 73 16.74 12.00 8.21
C LYS A 73 16.27 11.31 9.49
N ASP A 74 16.80 10.11 9.75
CA ASP A 74 16.53 9.29 10.93
C ASP A 74 15.05 8.87 11.11
N SER A 75 14.23 8.91 10.06
CA SER A 75 12.87 8.36 10.09
C SER A 75 12.88 6.86 10.35
N LEU A 76 12.00 6.40 11.25
CA LEU A 76 11.80 4.98 11.54
C LEU A 76 10.89 4.32 10.50
N VAL A 77 9.99 5.12 9.92
CA VAL A 77 9.09 4.70 8.85
C VAL A 77 9.13 5.74 7.75
N VAL A 78 9.16 5.28 6.49
CA VAL A 78 8.96 6.12 5.31
C VAL A 78 7.77 5.56 4.53
N VAL A 79 6.76 6.39 4.28
CA VAL A 79 5.65 6.06 3.40
C VAL A 79 5.82 6.83 2.11
N VAL A 80 5.78 6.14 0.98
CA VAL A 80 5.92 6.73 -0.35
C VAL A 80 4.56 6.71 -1.04
N THR A 81 3.96 7.89 -1.13
CA THR A 81 2.65 8.14 -1.76
C THR A 81 2.76 9.11 -2.93
N ILE A 82 3.98 9.47 -3.36
CA ILE A 82 4.17 10.32 -4.54
C ILE A 82 3.92 9.45 -5.77
N GLU A 83 3.07 9.93 -6.66
CA GLU A 83 2.82 9.34 -7.96
C GLU A 83 2.50 10.45 -8.97
N VAL A 84 2.79 10.17 -10.24
CA VAL A 84 2.37 11.01 -11.36
C VAL A 84 0.92 10.67 -11.70
N SER A 85 0.11 11.72 -11.86
CA SER A 85 -1.31 11.56 -12.17
C SER A 85 -1.51 11.20 -13.64
N GLU A 86 -2.32 10.18 -13.93
CA GLU A 86 -2.73 9.82 -15.31
C GLU A 86 -3.29 11.01 -16.09
N ARG A 87 -3.96 11.94 -15.39
CA ARG A 87 -4.52 13.17 -15.98
C ARG A 87 -3.47 14.09 -16.62
N GLU A 88 -2.19 13.94 -16.27
CA GLU A 88 -1.09 14.69 -16.91
C GLU A 88 -0.79 14.20 -18.33
N PHE A 89 -1.30 13.03 -18.71
CA PHE A 89 -1.11 12.38 -20.01
C PHE A 89 -2.44 12.17 -20.76
N ALA A 90 -3.48 12.93 -20.42
CA ALA A 90 -4.83 12.76 -20.97
C ALA A 90 -4.93 12.93 -22.49
N GLU A 91 -3.88 13.42 -23.14
CA GLU A 91 -3.72 13.52 -24.60
C GLU A 91 -3.31 12.22 -25.28
N PHE A 92 -2.82 11.22 -24.54
CA PHE A 92 -2.36 9.93 -25.04
C PHE A 92 -3.50 8.88 -25.06
N ASP A 93 -3.29 7.78 -25.77
CA ASP A 93 -4.18 6.61 -25.62
C ASP A 93 -3.91 5.86 -24.31
N GLU A 94 -4.80 4.93 -23.94
CA GLU A 94 -4.77 4.25 -22.66
C GLU A 94 -3.45 3.47 -22.42
N GLU A 95 -2.93 2.79 -23.45
CA GLU A 95 -1.68 2.03 -23.36
C GLU A 95 -0.46 2.95 -23.18
N ASP A 96 -0.44 4.07 -23.92
CA ASP A 96 0.58 5.10 -23.76
C ASP A 96 0.48 5.81 -22.39
N ILE A 97 -0.72 6.06 -21.86
CA ILE A 97 -0.91 6.63 -20.51
C ILE A 97 -0.29 5.72 -19.45
N GLU A 98 -0.65 4.44 -19.42
CA GLU A 98 -0.11 3.48 -18.45
C GLU A 98 1.41 3.46 -18.48
N LYS A 99 1.98 3.46 -19.70
CA LYS A 99 3.42 3.50 -19.95
C LYS A 99 4.09 4.78 -19.45
N GLN A 100 3.51 5.95 -19.74
CA GLN A 100 4.07 7.25 -19.32
C GLN A 100 4.03 7.40 -17.81
N VAL A 101 2.91 7.00 -17.16
CA VAL A 101 2.79 6.99 -15.70
C VAL A 101 3.81 6.05 -15.08
N TYR A 102 3.94 4.82 -15.59
CA TYR A 102 4.91 3.86 -15.06
C TYR A 102 6.32 4.43 -15.14
N THR A 103 6.75 4.89 -16.32
CA THR A 103 8.12 5.37 -16.56
C THR A 103 8.43 6.60 -15.69
N SER A 104 7.47 7.51 -15.56
CA SER A 104 7.61 8.71 -14.73
C SER A 104 7.69 8.37 -13.24
N ASN A 105 6.87 7.43 -12.76
CA ASN A 105 6.96 6.92 -11.39
C ASN A 105 8.31 6.24 -11.12
N VAL A 106 8.85 5.46 -12.06
CA VAL A 106 10.20 4.87 -11.92
C VAL A 106 11.28 5.94 -11.75
N LYS A 107 11.29 6.96 -12.61
CA LYS A 107 12.26 8.08 -12.52
C LYS A 107 12.19 8.75 -11.15
N LEU A 108 10.99 9.06 -10.70
CA LEU A 108 10.74 9.69 -9.40
C LEU A 108 11.22 8.83 -8.24
N LEU A 109 10.91 7.53 -8.27
CA LEU A 109 11.31 6.60 -7.22
C LEU A 109 12.81 6.34 -7.22
N LYS A 110 13.52 6.42 -8.35
CA LYS A 110 14.99 6.39 -8.39
C LYS A 110 15.60 7.55 -7.58
N GLU A 111 15.04 8.75 -7.68
CA GLU A 111 15.50 9.91 -6.90
C GLU A 111 15.17 9.78 -5.40
N ILE A 112 13.95 9.37 -5.09
CA ILE A 112 13.51 9.10 -3.71
C ILE A 112 14.37 8.00 -3.07
N SER A 113 14.72 6.96 -3.83
CA SER A 113 15.57 5.85 -3.38
C SER A 113 16.94 6.33 -2.91
N LYS A 114 17.58 7.23 -3.68
CA LYS A 114 18.88 7.83 -3.29
C LYS A 114 18.77 8.58 -1.96
N SER A 115 17.66 9.28 -1.76
CA SER A 115 17.39 10.05 -0.54
C SER A 115 17.15 9.13 0.66
N ILE A 116 16.33 8.09 0.53
CA ILE A 116 16.09 7.09 1.60
C ILE A 116 17.40 6.42 2.00
N LYS A 117 18.17 5.94 1.02
CA LYS A 117 19.48 5.30 1.25
C LYS A 117 20.46 6.20 2.00
N LYS A 118 20.45 7.50 1.71
CA LYS A 118 21.36 8.47 2.32
C LYS A 118 20.92 8.92 3.71
N HIS A 119 19.63 9.15 3.92
CA HIS A 119 19.11 9.87 5.08
C HIS A 119 18.44 8.98 6.13
N CYS A 120 17.85 7.86 5.74
CA CYS A 120 17.14 6.95 6.64
C CYS A 120 17.22 5.47 6.20
N PRO A 121 18.43 4.90 6.00
CA PRO A 121 18.61 3.54 5.46
C PRO A 121 18.07 2.41 6.35
N GLN A 122 17.71 2.71 7.60
CA GLN A 122 17.14 1.75 8.56
C GLN A 122 15.61 1.82 8.66
N ALA A 123 14.98 2.71 7.90
CA ALA A 123 13.53 2.89 7.92
C ALA A 123 12.80 1.63 7.44
N PHE A 124 11.62 1.39 7.99
CA PHE A 124 10.63 0.52 7.38
C PHE A 124 9.87 1.31 6.30
N VAL A 125 9.86 0.81 5.08
CA VAL A 125 9.35 1.53 3.91
C VAL A 125 8.02 0.93 3.45
N VAL A 126 6.99 1.77 3.33
CA VAL A 126 5.66 1.41 2.84
C VAL A 126 5.40 2.15 1.53
N VAL A 127 5.15 1.43 0.45
CA VAL A 127 4.95 1.99 -0.90
C VAL A 127 3.47 1.93 -1.28
N THR A 128 2.94 3.02 -1.83
CA THR A 128 1.58 3.07 -2.39
C THR A 128 1.55 3.56 -3.84
N THR A 129 2.65 4.08 -4.36
CA THR A 129 2.80 4.51 -5.76
C THR A 129 2.47 3.36 -6.70
N ASN A 130 1.59 3.59 -7.67
CA ASN A 130 1.19 2.56 -8.63
C ASN A 130 2.16 2.38 -9.81
N PRO A 131 2.25 1.17 -10.39
CA PRO A 131 1.71 -0.09 -9.88
C PRO A 131 2.47 -0.59 -8.65
N VAL A 132 1.78 -0.78 -7.51
CA VAL A 132 2.39 -0.93 -6.17
C VAL A 132 3.48 -2.01 -6.12
N ASP A 133 3.21 -3.19 -6.70
CA ASP A 133 4.13 -4.33 -6.64
C ASP A 133 5.45 -4.03 -7.40
N CYS A 134 5.36 -3.38 -8.56
CA CYS A 134 6.52 -2.99 -9.36
C CYS A 134 7.28 -1.84 -8.71
N MET A 135 6.57 -0.84 -8.21
CA MET A 135 7.16 0.35 -7.59
C MET A 135 7.89 0.01 -6.28
N ALA A 136 7.34 -0.92 -5.48
CA ALA A 136 8.04 -1.43 -4.30
C ALA A 136 9.35 -2.14 -4.66
N LYS A 137 9.38 -2.92 -5.76
CA LYS A 137 10.59 -3.56 -6.28
C LYS A 137 11.63 -2.54 -6.73
N VAL A 138 11.23 -1.56 -7.55
CA VAL A 138 12.11 -0.48 -8.01
C VAL A 138 12.76 0.24 -6.83
N LEU A 139 11.95 0.64 -5.84
CA LEU A 139 12.44 1.34 -4.66
C LEU A 139 13.38 0.46 -3.82
N GLN A 140 13.06 -0.82 -3.64
CA GLN A 140 13.92 -1.77 -2.94
C GLN A 140 15.31 -1.84 -3.57
N GLU A 141 15.36 -2.11 -4.88
CA GLU A 141 16.60 -2.34 -5.62
C GLU A 141 17.49 -1.09 -5.62
N HIS A 142 16.93 0.09 -5.89
CA HIS A 142 17.70 1.32 -6.00
C HIS A 142 18.15 1.89 -4.63
N ALA A 143 17.34 1.72 -3.59
CA ALA A 143 17.70 2.15 -2.24
C ALA A 143 18.52 1.09 -1.47
N ASN A 144 18.64 -0.14 -2.00
CA ASN A 144 19.25 -1.29 -1.33
C ASN A 144 18.59 -1.58 0.04
N ILE A 145 17.26 -1.55 0.07
CA ILE A 145 16.49 -1.80 1.30
C ILE A 145 16.42 -3.31 1.56
N PRO A 146 16.73 -3.78 2.77
CA PRO A 146 16.57 -5.19 3.11
C PRO A 146 15.13 -5.67 2.85
N SER A 147 14.97 -6.89 2.34
CA SER A 147 13.65 -7.46 1.97
C SER A 147 12.60 -7.45 3.08
N HIS A 148 13.04 -7.51 4.34
CA HIS A 148 12.16 -7.46 5.50
C HIS A 148 11.80 -6.03 5.94
N LYS A 149 12.37 -5.00 5.29
CA LYS A 149 12.21 -3.58 5.63
C LYS A 149 11.40 -2.79 4.59
N ILE A 150 10.79 -3.44 3.61
CA ILE A 150 9.95 -2.79 2.61
C ILE A 150 8.72 -3.62 2.27
N CYS A 151 7.57 -2.98 2.15
CA CYS A 151 6.36 -3.58 1.60
C CYS A 151 5.55 -2.58 0.77
N GLY A 152 4.75 -3.06 -0.17
CA GLY A 152 3.67 -2.31 -0.78
C GLY A 152 2.36 -2.45 0.00
N MET A 153 1.63 -1.35 0.16
CA MET A 153 0.27 -1.38 0.71
C MET A 153 -0.72 -1.69 -0.43
N ALA A 154 -1.34 -2.86 -0.35
CA ALA A 154 -2.36 -3.31 -1.31
C ALA A 154 -3.34 -4.28 -0.65
N GLY A 155 -2.84 -5.43 -0.19
CA GLY A 155 -3.67 -6.52 0.32
C GLY A 155 -4.52 -6.14 1.54
N VAL A 156 -4.04 -5.25 2.43
CA VAL A 156 -4.83 -4.77 3.58
C VAL A 156 -6.10 -4.04 3.12
N LEU A 157 -5.99 -3.18 2.10
CA LEU A 157 -7.11 -2.46 1.50
C LEU A 157 -8.10 -3.43 0.84
N HIS A 158 -7.60 -4.34 0.01
CA HIS A 158 -8.45 -5.28 -0.73
C HIS A 158 -9.15 -6.26 0.20
N SER A 159 -8.45 -6.72 1.24
CA SER A 159 -9.05 -7.55 2.30
C SER A 159 -10.13 -6.79 3.07
N ALA A 160 -9.94 -5.49 3.34
CA ALA A 160 -10.97 -4.66 3.97
C ALA A 160 -12.23 -4.53 3.09
N ARG A 161 -12.06 -4.34 1.77
CA ARG A 161 -13.18 -4.30 0.80
C ARG A 161 -13.95 -5.62 0.76
N LEU A 162 -13.24 -6.75 0.69
CA LEU A 162 -13.85 -8.09 0.75
C LEU A 162 -14.66 -8.28 2.03
N ARG A 163 -14.05 -7.97 3.18
CA ARG A 163 -14.68 -8.10 4.51
C ARG A 163 -15.92 -7.21 4.62
N HIS A 164 -15.87 -5.98 4.13
CA HIS A 164 -17.01 -5.08 4.10
C HIS A 164 -18.17 -5.68 3.28
N ASN A 165 -17.93 -6.09 2.04
CA ASN A 165 -18.97 -6.65 1.17
C ASN A 165 -19.60 -7.93 1.76
N LEU A 166 -18.79 -8.80 2.38
CA LEU A 166 -19.29 -10.00 3.08
C LEU A 166 -20.11 -9.64 4.32
N ALA A 167 -19.64 -8.67 5.12
CA ALA A 167 -20.34 -8.21 6.32
C ALA A 167 -21.71 -7.62 6.00
N GLU A 168 -21.80 -6.78 4.96
CA GLU A 168 -23.06 -6.22 4.47
C GLU A 168 -24.03 -7.32 4.04
N LYS A 169 -23.53 -8.32 3.29
CA LYS A 169 -24.36 -9.43 2.84
C LYS A 169 -24.91 -10.27 3.98
N LEU A 170 -24.07 -10.56 4.98
CA LEU A 170 -24.42 -11.38 6.13
C LEU A 170 -25.09 -10.59 7.27
N ARG A 171 -25.13 -9.25 7.16
CA ARG A 171 -25.67 -8.31 8.17
C ARG A 171 -25.01 -8.47 9.53
N VAL A 172 -23.68 -8.57 9.52
CA VAL A 172 -22.84 -8.67 10.73
C VAL A 172 -21.86 -7.51 10.79
N ASN A 173 -21.18 -7.32 11.92
CA ASN A 173 -20.16 -6.28 12.04
C ASN A 173 -18.94 -6.63 11.16
N PRO A 174 -18.42 -5.72 10.30
CA PRO A 174 -17.23 -5.97 9.48
C PRO A 174 -15.94 -6.21 10.30
N GLY A 175 -15.91 -5.75 11.57
CA GLY A 175 -14.84 -6.07 12.51
C GLY A 175 -14.74 -7.57 12.83
N ASP A 176 -15.86 -8.28 12.76
CA ASP A 176 -15.95 -9.70 13.08
C ASP A 176 -15.75 -10.61 11.85
N VAL A 177 -15.68 -10.03 10.64
CA VAL A 177 -15.41 -10.78 9.41
C VAL A 177 -13.91 -10.80 9.15
N GLN A 178 -13.35 -11.99 8.87
CA GLN A 178 -11.98 -12.18 8.41
C GLN A 178 -11.98 -12.72 6.98
N GLY A 179 -10.93 -12.41 6.23
CA GLY A 179 -10.75 -12.82 4.83
C GLY A 179 -9.53 -12.13 4.23
N PHE A 180 -8.98 -12.71 3.16
CA PHE A 180 -7.77 -12.23 2.51
C PHE A 180 -7.97 -12.09 1.00
N VAL A 181 -7.31 -11.08 0.44
CA VAL A 181 -7.10 -10.93 -1.00
C VAL A 181 -5.61 -10.91 -1.25
N ILE A 182 -5.09 -11.88 -2.02
CA ILE A 182 -3.66 -12.06 -2.31
C ILE A 182 -3.35 -11.75 -3.79
N GLY A 183 -2.08 -11.82 -4.20
CA GLY A 183 -1.64 -11.57 -5.56
C GLY A 183 -1.35 -10.09 -5.84
N ALA A 184 -1.49 -9.69 -7.10
CA ALA A 184 -1.26 -8.35 -7.61
C ALA A 184 -2.22 -7.30 -7.04
N HIS A 185 -1.76 -6.06 -6.92
CA HIS A 185 -2.64 -4.91 -6.77
C HIS A 185 -3.24 -4.52 -8.13
N GLY A 186 -4.42 -5.06 -8.46
CA GLY A 186 -5.13 -4.76 -9.71
C GLY A 186 -6.14 -5.85 -10.08
N ASP A 187 -6.55 -5.91 -11.34
CA ASP A 187 -7.60 -6.82 -11.83
C ASP A 187 -7.29 -8.30 -11.60
N LYS A 188 -6.01 -8.64 -11.53
CA LYS A 188 -5.52 -9.99 -11.27
C LYS A 188 -5.39 -10.32 -9.78
N MET A 189 -5.95 -9.52 -8.88
CA MET A 189 -6.01 -9.87 -7.46
C MET A 189 -6.84 -11.13 -7.21
N VAL A 190 -6.54 -11.86 -6.13
CA VAL A 190 -7.14 -13.17 -5.82
C VAL A 190 -7.82 -13.13 -4.45
N PRO A 191 -9.11 -12.77 -4.38
CA PRO A 191 -9.92 -12.96 -3.18
C PRO A 191 -10.05 -14.44 -2.84
N LEU A 192 -9.96 -14.79 -1.55
CA LEU A 192 -9.99 -16.18 -1.08
C LEU A 192 -11.20 -16.48 -0.19
N PRO A 193 -12.42 -16.69 -0.74
CA PRO A 193 -13.62 -17.02 0.04
C PRO A 193 -13.46 -18.22 0.98
N ARG A 194 -12.65 -19.22 0.60
CA ARG A 194 -12.37 -20.40 1.42
C ARG A 194 -11.70 -20.06 2.75
N TYR A 195 -10.92 -18.98 2.80
CA TYR A 195 -10.27 -18.47 4.01
C TYR A 195 -11.12 -17.42 4.74
N CYS A 196 -12.31 -17.09 4.26
CA CYS A 196 -13.20 -16.15 4.93
C CYS A 196 -13.95 -16.82 6.08
N CYS A 197 -14.12 -16.09 7.17
CA CYS A 197 -14.92 -16.51 8.31
C CYS A 197 -15.56 -15.32 9.03
N VAL A 198 -16.56 -15.61 9.86
CA VAL A 198 -17.17 -14.64 10.77
C VAL A 198 -16.90 -15.13 12.19
N ASN A 199 -16.04 -14.42 12.91
CA ASN A 199 -15.56 -14.76 14.24
C ASN A 199 -15.09 -16.23 14.33
N GLY A 200 -14.35 -16.69 13.31
CA GLY A 200 -13.86 -18.06 13.19
C GLY A 200 -14.84 -19.08 12.59
N ILE A 201 -16.12 -18.75 12.40
CA ILE A 201 -17.09 -19.62 11.72
C ILE A 201 -16.84 -19.56 10.21
N PRO A 202 -16.48 -20.67 9.54
CA PRO A 202 -16.17 -20.66 8.11
C PRO A 202 -17.32 -20.17 7.24
N LEU A 203 -17.03 -19.40 6.18
CA LEU A 203 -18.05 -18.90 5.24
C LEU A 203 -18.92 -20.04 4.65
N HIS A 204 -18.33 -21.21 4.45
CA HIS A 204 -19.01 -22.42 3.98
C HIS A 204 -20.21 -22.84 4.86
N ASP A 205 -20.16 -22.62 6.18
CA ASP A 205 -21.27 -22.96 7.08
C ASP A 205 -22.45 -22.01 6.90
N PHE A 206 -22.20 -20.76 6.51
CA PHE A 206 -23.24 -19.81 6.12
C PHE A 206 -23.89 -20.21 4.79
N THR A 207 -23.09 -20.73 3.85
CA THR A 207 -23.63 -21.29 2.59
C THR A 207 -24.53 -22.49 2.86
N LYS A 208 -24.10 -23.44 3.68
CA LYS A 208 -24.90 -24.63 4.05
C LYS A 208 -26.25 -24.28 4.69
N LYS A 209 -26.28 -23.21 5.50
CA LYS A 209 -27.48 -22.72 6.17
C LYS A 209 -28.35 -21.82 5.28
N GLY A 210 -27.94 -21.56 4.04
CA GLY A 210 -28.67 -20.70 3.10
C GLY A 210 -28.62 -19.21 3.45
N ALA A 211 -27.71 -18.78 4.32
CA ALA A 211 -27.55 -17.35 4.67
C ALA A 211 -26.88 -16.54 3.54
N ILE A 212 -26.09 -17.22 2.72
CA ILE A 212 -25.46 -16.69 1.50
C ILE A 212 -25.34 -17.83 0.49
N THR A 213 -25.40 -17.54 -0.81
CA THR A 213 -25.23 -18.56 -1.86
C THR A 213 -23.86 -18.45 -2.51
N GLU A 214 -23.37 -19.53 -3.14
CA GLU A 214 -22.12 -19.50 -3.92
C GLU A 214 -22.16 -18.43 -5.04
N LYS A 215 -23.33 -18.22 -5.64
CA LYS A 215 -23.53 -17.15 -6.63
C LYS A 215 -23.29 -15.76 -6.03
N GLU A 216 -23.79 -15.50 -4.84
CA GLU A 216 -23.60 -14.22 -4.15
C GLU A 216 -22.16 -14.04 -3.68
N ILE A 217 -21.49 -15.11 -3.24
CA ILE A 217 -20.06 -15.08 -2.93
C ILE A 217 -19.26 -14.69 -4.18
N ASN A 218 -19.53 -15.30 -5.33
CA ASN A 218 -18.85 -14.96 -6.58
C ASN A 218 -19.12 -13.50 -6.99
N GLN A 219 -20.34 -12.99 -6.82
CA GLN A 219 -20.65 -11.58 -7.05
C GLN A 219 -19.85 -10.64 -6.13
N ILE A 220 -19.66 -11.02 -4.86
CA ILE A 220 -18.85 -10.26 -3.91
C ILE A 220 -17.37 -10.28 -4.29
N VAL A 221 -16.86 -11.41 -4.76
CA VAL A 221 -15.49 -11.54 -5.27
C VAL A 221 -15.26 -10.60 -6.44
N GLU A 222 -16.13 -10.62 -7.45
CA GLU A 222 -16.02 -9.74 -8.61
C GLU A 222 -16.21 -8.27 -8.23
N LYS A 223 -17.17 -7.95 -7.36
CA LYS A 223 -17.32 -6.58 -6.83
C LYS A 223 -16.05 -6.10 -6.13
N THR A 224 -15.39 -6.96 -5.37
CA THR A 224 -14.15 -6.61 -4.66
C THR A 224 -13.03 -6.23 -5.63
N LYS A 225 -12.88 -6.97 -6.74
CA LYS A 225 -11.91 -6.65 -7.79
C LYS A 225 -12.21 -5.29 -8.44
N ASN A 226 -13.49 -5.05 -8.75
CA ASN A 226 -13.94 -3.86 -9.47
C ASN A 226 -14.14 -2.62 -8.59
N THR A 227 -13.99 -2.73 -7.26
CA THR A 227 -14.24 -1.60 -6.34
C THR A 227 -13.31 -0.41 -6.61
N GLY A 228 -12.10 -0.65 -7.13
CA GLY A 228 -11.19 0.44 -7.54
C GLY A 228 -11.80 1.29 -8.66
N LEU A 229 -12.21 0.63 -9.74
CA LEU A 229 -12.84 1.26 -10.91
C LEU A 229 -14.17 1.95 -10.53
N GLU A 230 -15.01 1.27 -9.75
CA GLU A 230 -16.29 1.82 -9.25
C GLU A 230 -16.06 3.15 -8.50
N LEU A 231 -15.02 3.22 -7.66
CA LEU A 231 -14.71 4.46 -6.93
C LEU A 231 -14.17 5.57 -7.83
N LEU A 232 -13.40 5.24 -8.87
CA LEU A 232 -12.91 6.23 -9.84
C LEU A 232 -14.08 6.83 -10.64
N GLU A 233 -15.07 6.02 -11.01
CA GLU A 233 -16.30 6.49 -11.67
C GLU A 233 -17.15 7.39 -10.76
N LEU A 234 -17.27 7.02 -9.48
CA LEU A 234 -18.05 7.78 -8.49
C LEU A 234 -17.35 9.06 -7.99
N LEU A 235 -16.02 9.16 -8.17
CA LEU A 235 -15.19 10.29 -7.77
C LEU A 235 -14.51 10.89 -9.01
N PRO A 236 -15.25 11.62 -9.86
CA PRO A 236 -14.68 12.25 -11.05
C PRO A 236 -13.59 13.28 -10.67
N GLU A 237 -13.67 13.84 -9.46
CA GLU A 237 -12.65 14.71 -8.86
C GLU A 237 -12.24 14.19 -7.48
N GLY A 238 -10.94 14.33 -7.16
CA GLY A 238 -10.36 13.82 -5.91
C GLY A 238 -9.76 12.42 -6.05
N SER A 239 -9.35 11.84 -4.92
CA SER A 239 -8.75 10.50 -4.88
C SER A 239 -9.29 9.62 -3.75
N VAL A 240 -9.24 8.31 -3.95
CA VAL A 240 -9.57 7.32 -2.93
C VAL A 240 -8.49 7.35 -1.87
N CYS A 241 -8.73 8.06 -0.76
CA CYS A 241 -7.68 8.31 0.24
C CYS A 241 -7.94 7.70 1.63
N PHE A 242 -9.20 7.55 2.06
CA PHE A 242 -9.51 7.15 3.44
C PHE A 242 -9.10 5.72 3.77
N ALA A 243 -9.65 4.73 3.06
CA ALA A 243 -9.33 3.32 3.31
C ALA A 243 -7.86 2.98 3.02
N PRO A 244 -7.22 3.49 1.94
CA PRO A 244 -5.79 3.36 1.75
C PRO A 244 -4.96 3.94 2.90
N SER A 245 -5.27 5.14 3.37
CA SER A 245 -4.53 5.77 4.48
C SER A 245 -4.64 4.97 5.77
N LEU A 246 -5.84 4.48 6.11
CA LEU A 246 -6.04 3.67 7.30
C LEU A 246 -5.34 2.31 7.19
N ALA A 247 -5.28 1.71 6.00
CA ALA A 247 -4.53 0.50 5.75
C ALA A 247 -3.02 0.70 5.98
N ILE A 248 -2.46 1.85 5.57
CA ILE A 248 -1.07 2.22 5.88
C ILE A 248 -0.90 2.38 7.39
N VAL A 249 -1.82 3.06 8.06
CA VAL A 249 -1.79 3.23 9.54
C VAL A 249 -1.71 1.89 10.26
N GLU A 250 -2.48 0.87 9.83
CA GLU A 250 -2.40 -0.47 10.43
C GLU A 250 -1.00 -1.10 10.29
N ILE A 251 -0.36 -0.93 9.14
CA ILE A 251 1.00 -1.41 8.88
C ILE A 251 2.01 -0.67 9.76
N ILE A 252 1.92 0.66 9.85
CA ILE A 252 2.78 1.51 10.68
C ILE A 252 2.64 1.13 12.15
N GLU A 253 1.41 1.00 12.63
CA GLU A 253 1.11 0.68 14.02
C GLU A 253 1.63 -0.71 14.39
N ALA A 254 1.49 -1.69 13.48
CA ALA A 254 2.06 -3.02 13.66
C ALA A 254 3.58 -3.01 13.80
N TYR A 255 4.26 -2.20 12.97
CA TYR A 255 5.71 -2.03 13.03
C TYR A 255 6.16 -1.32 14.31
N LEU A 256 5.64 -0.11 14.57
CA LEU A 256 6.10 0.74 15.68
C LEU A 256 5.85 0.13 17.06
N LYS A 257 4.76 -0.64 17.20
CA LYS A 257 4.37 -1.26 18.48
C LYS A 257 4.68 -2.75 18.56
N ASP A 258 5.40 -3.30 17.58
CA ASP A 258 5.76 -4.72 17.51
C ASP A 258 4.56 -5.69 17.68
N LEU A 259 3.44 -5.39 17.03
CA LEU A 259 2.16 -6.07 17.31
C LEU A 259 2.06 -7.49 16.73
N LYS A 260 3.03 -7.92 15.91
CA LYS A 260 3.01 -9.21 15.19
C LYS A 260 1.71 -9.41 14.40
N ARG A 261 1.18 -8.35 13.79
CA ARG A 261 -0.09 -8.41 13.05
C ARG A 261 0.10 -9.27 11.80
N VAL A 262 -0.89 -10.12 11.52
CA VAL A 262 -1.01 -10.79 10.22
C VAL A 262 -1.74 -9.85 9.27
N LEU A 263 -1.03 -9.36 8.26
CA LEU A 263 -1.52 -8.43 7.26
C LEU A 263 -1.13 -8.93 5.86
N VAL A 264 -1.99 -8.71 4.88
CA VAL A 264 -1.62 -8.98 3.48
C VAL A 264 -0.95 -7.74 2.91
N CYS A 265 0.33 -7.86 2.60
CA CYS A 265 1.11 -6.77 2.02
C CYS A 265 1.84 -7.28 0.79
N SER A 266 2.16 -6.39 -0.14
CA SER A 266 3.04 -6.72 -1.25
C SER A 266 4.46 -6.82 -0.72
N VAL A 267 5.05 -8.02 -0.76
CA VAL A 267 6.36 -8.31 -0.16
C VAL A 267 7.22 -9.11 -1.14
N PRO A 268 8.56 -8.99 -1.07
CA PRO A 268 9.46 -9.73 -1.95
C PRO A 268 9.44 -11.22 -1.63
N LEU A 269 9.09 -12.06 -2.61
CA LEU A 269 9.15 -13.52 -2.48
C LEU A 269 10.55 -14.04 -2.77
N ASN A 270 10.99 -15.00 -1.97
CA ASN A 270 12.31 -15.64 -2.08
C ASN A 270 12.21 -17.16 -1.91
N GLY A 271 11.24 -17.77 -2.60
CA GLY A 271 10.96 -19.21 -2.59
C GLY A 271 9.55 -19.56 -2.12
N GLN A 272 8.89 -18.65 -1.40
CA GLN A 272 7.50 -18.85 -0.97
C GLN A 272 6.58 -19.01 -2.18
N TYR A 273 5.62 -19.92 -2.07
CA TYR A 273 4.71 -20.29 -3.15
C TYR A 273 5.42 -20.81 -4.42
N GLY A 274 6.72 -21.14 -4.33
CA GLY A 274 7.55 -21.53 -5.48
C GLY A 274 8.09 -20.36 -6.31
N HIS A 275 7.93 -19.11 -5.84
CA HIS A 275 8.28 -17.90 -6.60
C HIS A 275 9.44 -17.13 -5.95
N LYS A 276 10.29 -16.51 -6.77
CA LYS A 276 11.44 -15.72 -6.32
C LYS A 276 11.64 -14.49 -7.19
N GLY A 277 12.02 -13.37 -6.57
CA GLY A 277 12.38 -12.14 -7.28
C GLY A 277 11.19 -11.31 -7.77
N VAL A 278 10.01 -11.60 -7.25
CA VAL A 278 8.76 -10.87 -7.52
C VAL A 278 8.18 -10.37 -6.20
N PHE A 279 7.57 -9.20 -6.22
CA PHE A 279 6.73 -8.71 -5.13
C PHE A 279 5.31 -9.20 -5.36
N ALA A 280 4.65 -9.66 -4.30
CA ALA A 280 3.26 -10.08 -4.37
C ALA A 280 2.54 -9.85 -3.05
N GLY A 281 1.24 -9.54 -3.13
CA GLY A 281 0.36 -9.49 -1.97
C GLY A 281 0.21 -10.86 -1.34
N VAL A 282 0.83 -11.08 -0.18
CA VAL A 282 0.71 -12.34 0.59
C VAL A 282 0.58 -12.05 2.07
N PRO A 283 -0.09 -12.93 2.85
CA PRO A 283 -0.18 -12.76 4.29
C PRO A 283 1.21 -12.82 4.92
N CYS A 284 1.53 -11.84 5.74
CA CYS A 284 2.80 -11.76 6.44
C CYS A 284 2.62 -11.24 7.86
N VAL A 285 3.57 -11.60 8.73
CA VAL A 285 3.65 -11.09 10.11
C VAL A 285 4.46 -9.81 10.09
N ILE A 286 3.82 -8.70 10.44
CA ILE A 286 4.49 -7.39 10.61
C ILE A 286 4.70 -7.13 12.10
N GLY A 287 5.96 -6.92 12.46
CA GLY A 287 6.42 -6.53 13.80
C GLY A 287 7.52 -5.48 13.74
N GLY A 288 8.21 -5.22 14.85
CA GLY A 288 9.25 -4.21 14.97
C GLY A 288 10.50 -4.49 14.13
N LYS A 289 10.67 -5.73 13.64
CA LYS A 289 11.69 -6.04 12.66
C LYS A 289 11.26 -5.73 11.22
N GLY A 290 9.98 -5.41 10.98
CA GLY A 290 9.39 -5.27 9.65
C GLY A 290 8.61 -6.54 9.31
N ILE A 291 8.83 -7.09 8.12
CA ILE A 291 8.25 -8.38 7.69
C ILE A 291 9.02 -9.51 8.37
N GLU A 292 8.45 -10.08 9.43
CA GLU A 292 9.11 -11.13 10.22
C GLU A 292 8.92 -12.52 9.65
N LYS A 293 7.78 -12.74 8.97
CA LYS A 293 7.43 -14.03 8.37
C LYS A 293 6.46 -13.83 7.22
N ILE A 294 6.70 -14.46 6.09
CA ILE A 294 5.70 -14.68 5.04
C ILE A 294 4.97 -15.98 5.37
N ILE A 295 3.65 -15.97 5.37
CA ILE A 295 2.81 -17.13 5.63
C ILE A 295 2.44 -17.74 4.29
N GLU A 296 2.88 -18.97 4.03
CA GLU A 296 2.44 -19.72 2.87
C GLU A 296 1.09 -20.38 3.17
N LEU A 297 0.11 -20.10 2.31
CA LEU A 297 -1.22 -20.68 2.40
C LEU A 297 -1.25 -22.00 1.61
N ASP A 298 -1.99 -22.98 2.13
CA ASP A 298 -2.32 -24.22 1.43
C ASP A 298 -3.37 -23.95 0.34
N LEU A 299 -2.96 -23.33 -0.76
CA LEU A 299 -3.82 -23.03 -1.90
C LEU A 299 -4.26 -24.32 -2.61
N ASN A 300 -5.54 -24.42 -2.95
CA ASN A 300 -6.01 -25.47 -3.84
C ASN A 300 -5.57 -25.21 -5.30
N THR A 301 -5.78 -26.17 -6.20
CA THR A 301 -5.34 -26.08 -7.60
C THR A 301 -5.82 -24.80 -8.28
N GLN A 302 -7.10 -24.44 -8.14
CA GLN A 302 -7.68 -23.25 -8.77
C GLN A 302 -7.13 -21.95 -8.16
N GLU A 303 -7.02 -21.88 -6.82
CA GLU A 303 -6.45 -20.72 -6.13
C GLU A 303 -4.98 -20.51 -6.51
N LYS A 304 -4.23 -21.61 -6.66
CA LYS A 304 -2.83 -21.58 -7.10
C LYS A 304 -2.71 -21.10 -8.55
N GLU A 305 -3.53 -21.60 -9.46
CA GLU A 305 -3.53 -21.15 -10.86
C GLU A 305 -3.83 -19.65 -10.98
N LEU A 306 -4.82 -19.15 -10.23
CA LEU A 306 -5.15 -17.72 -10.17
C LEU A 306 -3.99 -16.89 -9.59
N PHE A 307 -3.35 -17.38 -8.53
CA PHE A 307 -2.20 -16.71 -7.93
C PHE A 307 -1.00 -16.69 -8.89
N ASP A 308 -0.72 -17.79 -9.58
CA ASP A 308 0.37 -17.88 -10.55
C ASP A 308 0.11 -16.94 -11.75
N ASP A 309 -1.14 -16.82 -12.24
CA ASP A 309 -1.51 -15.84 -13.27
C ASP A 309 -1.30 -14.39 -12.79
N SER A 310 -1.67 -14.13 -11.53
CA SER A 310 -1.46 -12.85 -10.87
C SER A 310 0.02 -12.43 -10.84
N LEU A 311 0.91 -13.34 -10.46
CA LEU A 311 2.35 -13.09 -10.39
C LEU A 311 3.00 -12.95 -11.78
N LYS A 312 2.50 -13.70 -12.77
CA LYS A 312 2.90 -13.51 -14.17
C LYS A 312 2.56 -12.11 -14.66
N HIS A 313 1.38 -11.60 -14.33
CA HIS A 313 0.99 -10.23 -14.68
C HIS A 313 1.91 -9.18 -14.04
N ILE A 314 2.25 -9.31 -12.76
CA ILE A 314 3.23 -8.41 -12.10
C ILE A 314 4.58 -8.46 -12.82
N SER A 315 5.05 -9.67 -13.14
CA SER A 315 6.33 -9.87 -13.82
C SER A 315 6.33 -9.29 -15.23
N TYR A 316 5.22 -9.43 -15.95
CA TYR A 316 4.99 -8.84 -17.26
C TYR A 316 5.07 -7.31 -17.20
N LEU A 317 4.32 -6.67 -16.29
CA LEU A 317 4.37 -5.22 -16.09
C LEU A 317 5.80 -4.76 -15.79
N PHE A 318 6.48 -5.45 -14.88
CA PHE A 318 7.84 -5.09 -14.52
C PHE A 318 8.80 -5.20 -15.70
N GLU A 319 8.83 -6.32 -16.44
CA GLU A 319 9.81 -6.51 -17.53
C GLU A 319 9.50 -5.64 -18.75
N ASN A 320 8.23 -5.47 -19.13
CA ASN A 320 7.87 -4.65 -20.29
C ASN A 320 8.24 -3.19 -20.11
N TYR A 321 7.94 -2.60 -18.94
CA TYR A 321 8.20 -1.19 -18.70
C TYR A 321 9.60 -0.91 -18.12
N LYS A 322 10.35 -1.94 -17.69
CA LYS A 322 11.75 -1.81 -17.25
C LYS A 322 12.70 -1.46 -18.40
N HIS A 323 12.50 -2.03 -19.58
CA HIS A 323 13.37 -1.75 -20.74
C HIS A 323 13.31 -0.27 -21.16
N GLU A 324 12.18 0.38 -20.96
CA GLU A 324 11.94 1.73 -21.46
C GLU A 324 12.46 2.81 -20.50
N ALA A 325 12.44 2.55 -19.19
CA ALA A 325 13.03 3.42 -18.17
C ALA A 325 14.57 3.43 -18.15
N VAL A 326 15.22 2.52 -18.89
CA VAL A 326 16.69 2.46 -19.09
C VAL A 326 17.11 3.21 -20.35
N ILE A 327 16.29 3.19 -21.41
CA ILE A 327 16.58 3.86 -22.69
C ILE A 327 16.73 5.39 -22.51
N GLU A 328 15.99 6.00 -21.59
CA GLU A 328 16.13 7.44 -21.31
C GLU A 328 17.33 7.81 -20.43
N ASP A 329 17.86 6.88 -19.62
CA ASP A 329 19.12 7.11 -18.87
C ASP A 329 20.33 7.11 -19.82
N GLU A 330 20.26 6.38 -20.95
CA GLU A 330 21.29 6.35 -22.01
C GLU A 330 21.12 7.46 -23.07
N ALA A 331 19.94 8.09 -23.16
CA ALA A 331 19.65 9.13 -24.14
C ALA A 331 20.05 10.56 -23.72
N LYS A 332 20.71 10.75 -22.56
CA LYS A 332 21.32 12.05 -22.22
C LYS A 332 22.69 12.17 -22.92
N PRO A 333 22.86 13.08 -23.89
CA PRO A 333 24.20 13.41 -24.37
C PRO A 333 24.96 14.14 -23.25
N ASN A 334 26.26 13.84 -23.15
CA ASN A 334 27.22 14.49 -22.26
C ASN A 334 27.19 16.02 -22.29
#